data_AF-A0A197KA51-F1
#
_entry.id   AF-A0A197KA51-F1
#
_cell.length_a   1.000
_cell.length_b   1.000
_cell.length_c   1.000
_cell.angle_alpha   90.00
_cell.angle_beta   90.00
_cell.angle_gamma   90.00
#
_symmetry.space_group_name_H-M   'P 1'
#
loop_
_entity.id
_entity.type
_entity.pdbx_description
1 polymer ?
#
loop_
_entity_poly.entity_id
_entity_poly.type
_entity_poly.pdbx_seq_one_letter_code
_entity_poly.pdbx_strand_id
1 'polypeptide(L)'
;MHVLITGSHVEKKATEKRAGDGTISTVHSKVTVFDFKIDLDLTSYISPYGTIKTLPDPKTSNKLSLREVIEQHVTEENPFKEMHMKKKVSWDYEDLTRAIVHAIRSVNYRYKIEISYPTSNNRVIVHSASPLAQFMRSTWTKAFCGISLVGVVLYPLREYYKIVKDKNIQSEFHMTISTADFMRNNYWKIVDQVQFKNE
;
A
#
# COMPACT_ATOMS: atom_id res chain seq x y z
N MET A 1 -6.25 0.02 -8.42
CA MET A 1 -5.22 0.95 -7.91
C MET A 1 -5.84 2.31 -7.91
N HIS A 2 -5.59 3.14 -6.90
CA HIS A 2 -6.28 4.42 -6.79
C HIS A 2 -5.27 5.57 -6.72
N VAL A 3 -5.68 6.75 -7.20
CA VAL A 3 -5.08 8.03 -6.82
C VAL A 3 -5.98 8.65 -5.77
N LEU A 4 -5.46 8.80 -4.56
CA LEU A 4 -6.16 9.46 -3.48
C LEU A 4 -5.54 10.84 -3.26
N ILE A 5 -6.34 11.88 -3.47
CA ILE A 5 -5.96 13.28 -3.32
C ILE A 5 -6.73 13.84 -2.13
N THR A 6 -6.02 14.37 -1.14
CA THR A 6 -6.62 15.01 0.03
C THR A 6 -6.12 16.44 0.20
N GLY A 7 -7.06 17.34 0.44
CA GLY A 7 -6.79 18.69 0.92
C GLY A 7 -7.09 18.77 2.41
N SER A 8 -6.19 19.34 3.21
CA SER A 8 -6.45 19.59 4.62
C SER A 8 -5.85 20.90 5.12
N HIS A 9 -6.50 21.52 6.09
CA HIS A 9 -5.98 22.63 6.87
C HIS A 9 -6.03 22.35 8.38
N VAL A 10 -5.35 23.17 9.16
CA VAL A 10 -5.30 23.03 10.62
C VAL A 10 -6.08 24.17 11.26
N GLU A 11 -7.13 23.83 12.00
CA GLU A 11 -7.91 24.77 12.80
C GLU A 11 -7.50 24.71 14.27
N LYS A 12 -7.68 25.82 14.97
CA LYS A 12 -7.55 25.86 16.44
C LYS A 12 -8.96 25.78 17.04
N LYS A 13 -9.28 24.66 17.68
CA LYS A 13 -10.54 24.47 18.41
C LYS A 13 -10.32 24.71 19.89
N ALA A 14 -11.09 25.62 20.47
CA ALA A 14 -11.19 25.78 21.91
C ALA A 14 -12.24 24.78 22.44
N THR A 15 -11.83 23.93 23.38
CA THR A 15 -12.73 23.00 24.06
C THR A 15 -12.69 23.31 25.55
N GLU A 16 -13.85 23.61 26.12
CA GLU A 16 -14.00 23.76 27.56
C GLU A 16 -13.99 22.38 28.21
N LYS A 17 -13.03 22.15 29.11
CA LYS A 17 -13.02 20.97 29.98
C LYS A 17 -13.42 21.41 31.39
N ARG A 18 -14.49 20.81 31.90
CA ARG A 18 -14.85 20.91 33.32
C ARG A 18 -14.00 19.91 34.10
N ALA A 19 -13.19 20.42 35.02
CA ALA A 19 -12.54 19.58 36.01
C ALA A 19 -13.54 19.22 37.13
N GLY A 20 -13.24 18.17 37.90
CA GLY A 20 -14.15 17.62 38.93
C GLY A 20 -14.44 18.55 40.10
N ASP A 21 -13.70 19.66 40.20
CA ASP A 21 -13.83 20.78 41.14
C ASP A 21 -14.78 21.89 40.65
N GLY A 22 -15.37 21.75 39.45
CA GLY A 22 -16.26 22.74 38.85
C GLY A 22 -15.55 23.84 38.04
N THR A 23 -14.21 23.86 38.02
CA THR A 23 -13.41 24.83 37.29
C THR A 23 -13.48 24.55 35.78
N ILE A 24 -13.82 25.57 34.98
CA ILE A 24 -13.86 25.48 33.52
C ILE A 24 -12.49 25.92 32.99
N SER A 25 -11.75 24.99 32.39
CA SER A 25 -10.49 25.30 31.70
C SER A 25 -10.68 25.24 30.19
N THR A 26 -10.36 26.32 29.49
CA THR A 26 -10.36 26.36 28.02
C THR A 26 -9.07 25.74 27.49
N VAL A 27 -9.17 24.59 26.81
CA VAL A 27 -8.04 23.92 26.17
C VAL A 27 -8.09 24.19 24.67
N HIS A 28 -7.04 24.84 24.15
CA HIS A 28 -6.87 24.98 22.71
C HIS A 28 -6.20 23.73 22.12
N SER A 29 -6.87 23.09 21.17
CA SER A 29 -6.35 21.95 20.42
C SER A 29 -6.23 22.31 18.94
N LYS A 30 -5.15 21.88 18.29
CA LYS A 30 -5.01 21.95 16.84
C LYS A 30 -5.68 20.72 16.24
N VAL A 31 -6.64 20.91 15.35
CA VAL A 31 -7.38 19.83 14.68
C VAL A 31 -7.15 19.96 13.19
N THR A 32 -6.78 18.86 12.53
CA THR A 32 -6.69 18.80 11.08
C THR A 32 -8.09 18.54 10.51
N VAL A 33 -8.56 19.45 9.67
CA VAL A 33 -9.84 19.34 8.97
C VAL A 33 -9.58 19.03 7.50
N PHE A 34 -10.32 18.07 6.94
CA PHE A 34 -10.21 17.68 5.54
C PHE A 34 -11.18 18.50 4.68
N ASP A 35 -10.61 19.28 3.78
CA ASP A 35 -11.35 20.13 2.84
C ASP A 35 -11.91 19.27 1.72
N PHE A 36 -11.11 18.48 1.04
CA PHE A 36 -11.61 17.59 0.00
C PHE A 36 -10.88 16.25 0.01
N LYS A 37 -11.55 15.24 -0.53
CA LYS A 37 -11.02 13.90 -0.72
C LYS A 37 -11.52 13.37 -2.06
N ILE A 38 -10.60 13.24 -3.01
CA ILE A 38 -10.86 12.72 -4.35
C ILE A 38 -10.22 11.34 -4.46
N ASP A 39 -11.01 10.36 -4.87
CA ASP A 39 -10.56 9.00 -5.13
C ASP A 39 -10.80 8.69 -6.60
N LEU A 40 -9.72 8.50 -7.36
CA LEU A 40 -9.75 8.17 -8.77
C LEU A 40 -9.26 6.74 -8.97
N ASP A 41 -10.15 5.86 -9.44
CA ASP A 41 -9.79 4.49 -9.80
C ASP A 41 -9.03 4.47 -11.13
N LEU A 42 -7.85 3.85 -11.11
CA LEU A 42 -6.96 3.69 -12.26
C LEU A 42 -7.02 2.29 -12.87
N THR A 43 -7.82 1.38 -12.31
CA THR A 43 -7.77 -0.04 -12.63
C THR A 43 -8.02 -0.32 -14.12
N SER A 44 -8.88 0.47 -14.77
CA SER A 44 -9.16 0.38 -16.22
C SER A 44 -7.98 0.78 -17.12
N TYR A 45 -7.05 1.58 -16.61
CA TYR A 45 -5.88 2.06 -17.34
C TYR A 45 -4.62 1.21 -17.10
N ILE A 46 -4.72 0.14 -16.32
CA ILE A 46 -3.60 -0.78 -16.09
C ILE A 46 -3.63 -1.85 -17.17
N SER A 47 -2.51 -2.07 -17.85
CA SER A 47 -2.36 -3.20 -18.77
C SER A 47 -2.63 -4.52 -18.04
N PRO A 48 -3.44 -5.44 -18.61
CA PRO A 48 -3.66 -6.76 -18.02
C PRO A 48 -2.39 -7.62 -18.04
N TYR A 49 -1.43 -7.29 -18.92
CA TYR A 49 -0.16 -7.97 -19.05
C TYR A 49 0.95 -7.20 -18.35
N GLY A 50 1.69 -7.87 -17.48
CA GLY A 50 2.85 -7.35 -16.78
C GLY A 50 4.12 -8.13 -17.11
N THR A 51 5.27 -7.46 -17.02
CA THR A 51 6.58 -8.10 -17.21
C THR A 51 7.15 -8.50 -15.85
N ILE A 52 7.57 -9.75 -15.71
CA ILE A 52 8.23 -10.23 -14.49
C ILE A 52 9.72 -9.89 -14.59
N LYS A 53 10.24 -9.22 -13.57
CA LYS A 53 11.65 -8.84 -13.47
C LYS A 53 12.18 -9.22 -12.10
N THR A 54 13.46 -9.57 -12.05
CA THR A 54 14.17 -9.74 -10.78
C THR A 54 14.80 -8.44 -10.34
N LEU A 55 14.70 -8.16 -9.04
CA LEU A 55 15.39 -7.03 -8.41
C LEU A 55 16.74 -7.52 -7.87
N PRO A 56 17.78 -6.67 -7.88
CA PRO A 56 19.03 -7.00 -7.22
C PRO A 56 18.81 -7.14 -5.72
N ASP A 57 19.47 -8.11 -5.10
CA ASP A 57 19.41 -8.28 -3.65
C ASP A 57 20.02 -7.03 -2.97
N PRO A 58 19.30 -6.35 -2.05
CA PRO A 58 19.84 -5.17 -1.36
C PRO A 58 21.10 -5.43 -0.55
N LYS A 59 21.41 -6.69 -0.20
CA LYS A 59 22.62 -7.03 0.58
C LYS A 59 23.80 -7.42 -0.29
N THR A 60 23.55 -8.07 -1.43
CA THR A 60 24.60 -8.69 -2.24
C THR A 60 24.81 -7.96 -3.56
N SER A 61 23.92 -7.03 -3.93
CA SER A 61 23.87 -6.33 -5.23
C SER A 61 23.85 -7.25 -6.45
N ASN A 62 23.72 -8.56 -6.23
CA ASN A 62 23.73 -9.55 -7.27
C ASN A 62 22.32 -9.67 -7.86
N LYS A 63 22.24 -9.65 -9.19
CA LYS A 63 20.98 -9.76 -9.91
C LYS A 63 20.86 -11.18 -10.44
N LEU A 64 20.17 -12.02 -9.68
CA LEU A 64 19.85 -13.38 -10.11
C LEU A 64 18.87 -13.34 -11.29
N SER A 65 19.03 -14.26 -12.23
CA SER A 65 18.04 -14.45 -13.29
C SER A 65 16.73 -15.01 -12.71
N LEU A 66 15.60 -14.79 -13.38
CA LEU A 66 14.31 -15.32 -12.92
C LEU A 66 14.35 -16.85 -12.75
N ARG A 67 15.05 -17.53 -13.67
CA ARG A 67 15.25 -18.97 -13.62
C ARG A 67 16.02 -19.39 -12.37
N GLU A 68 17.13 -18.73 -12.07
CA GLU A 68 17.91 -19.01 -10.86
C GLU A 68 17.10 -18.80 -9.58
N VAL A 69 16.28 -17.75 -9.50
CA VAL A 69 15.45 -17.51 -8.31
C VAL A 69 14.42 -18.62 -8.13
N ILE A 70 13.78 -19.07 -9.22
CA ILE A 70 12.82 -20.17 -9.18
C ILE A 70 13.52 -21.47 -8.80
N GLU A 71 14.67 -21.76 -9.40
CA GLU A 71 15.45 -22.97 -9.13
C GLU A 71 15.93 -23.01 -7.68
N GLN A 72 16.47 -21.91 -7.15
CA GLN A 72 16.80 -21.77 -5.74
C GLN A 72 15.59 -21.97 -4.82
N HIS A 73 14.41 -21.55 -5.25
CA HIS A 73 13.18 -21.79 -4.49
C HIS A 73 12.76 -23.26 -4.55
N VAL A 74 12.91 -23.94 -5.68
CA VAL A 74 12.55 -25.36 -5.83
C VAL A 74 13.50 -26.25 -5.02
N THR A 75 14.82 -26.04 -5.16
CA THR A 75 15.87 -26.86 -4.52
C THR A 75 15.91 -26.72 -3.00
N GLU A 76 15.39 -25.63 -2.44
CA GLU A 76 15.39 -25.41 -0.99
C GLU A 76 14.48 -26.41 -0.27
N GLU A 77 15.03 -27.23 0.64
CA GLU A 77 14.27 -28.29 1.31
C GLU A 77 13.33 -27.80 2.43
N ASN A 78 13.40 -26.51 2.82
CA ASN A 78 12.59 -26.00 3.92
C ASN A 78 11.08 -26.14 3.61
N PRO A 79 10.31 -26.87 4.44
CA PRO A 79 8.87 -27.03 4.23
C PRO A 79 8.11 -25.70 4.34
N PHE A 80 8.62 -24.72 5.09
CA PHE A 80 7.97 -23.42 5.32
C PHE A 80 8.55 -22.29 4.44
N LYS A 81 9.25 -22.62 3.35
CA LYS A 81 9.73 -21.61 2.40
C LYS A 81 8.57 -20.85 1.74
N GLU A 82 8.72 -19.54 1.65
CA GLU A 82 7.81 -18.66 0.92
C GLU A 82 8.58 -17.78 -0.06
N MET A 83 8.02 -17.64 -1.26
CA MET A 83 8.51 -16.72 -2.28
C MET A 83 7.47 -15.63 -2.52
N HIS A 84 7.90 -14.38 -2.40
CA HIS A 84 7.00 -13.24 -2.52
C HIS A 84 7.29 -12.45 -3.78
N MET A 85 6.27 -12.30 -4.61
CA MET A 85 6.30 -11.44 -5.79
C MET A 85 5.47 -10.19 -5.54
N LYS A 86 6.09 -9.02 -5.72
CA LYS A 86 5.39 -7.73 -5.60
C LYS A 86 4.91 -7.27 -6.97
N LYS A 87 3.62 -6.93 -7.08
CA LYS A 87 3.04 -6.23 -8.24
C LYS A 87 3.31 -4.74 -8.08
N LYS A 88 3.91 -4.11 -9.09
CA LYS A 88 4.16 -2.67 -9.14
C LYS A 88 3.61 -2.13 -10.45
N VAL A 89 2.87 -1.03 -10.38
CA VAL A 89 2.49 -0.29 -11.57
C VAL A 89 3.59 0.71 -11.89
N SER A 90 4.09 0.63 -13.12
CA SER A 90 5.08 1.53 -13.69
C SER A 90 4.36 2.73 -14.28
N TRP A 91 4.53 3.88 -13.65
CA TRP A 91 3.96 5.14 -14.08
C TRP A 91 4.80 6.31 -13.58
N ASP A 92 4.67 7.47 -14.21
CA ASP A 92 5.35 8.68 -13.76
C ASP A 92 4.55 9.36 -12.66
N TYR A 93 4.72 8.83 -11.45
CA TYR A 93 4.05 9.34 -10.24
C TYR A 93 4.51 10.75 -9.88
N GLU A 94 5.75 11.12 -10.18
CA GLU A 94 6.27 12.44 -9.84
C GLU A 94 5.63 13.51 -10.70
N ASP A 95 5.60 13.29 -12.01
CA ASP A 95 4.98 14.22 -12.94
C ASP A 95 3.47 14.33 -12.70
N LEU A 96 2.80 13.20 -12.43
CA LEU A 96 1.38 13.20 -12.07
C LEU A 96 1.12 14.00 -10.79
N THR A 97 1.93 13.80 -9.75
CA THR A 97 1.82 14.53 -8.50
C THR A 97 1.97 16.04 -8.75
N ARG A 98 2.97 16.44 -9.54
CA ARG A 98 3.21 17.85 -9.88
C ARG A 98 2.03 18.44 -10.66
N ALA A 99 1.50 17.72 -11.65
CA ALA A 99 0.38 18.18 -12.46
C ALA A 99 -0.91 18.34 -11.64
N ILE A 100 -1.23 17.39 -10.75
CA ILE A 100 -2.37 17.49 -9.83
C ILE A 100 -2.20 18.66 -8.87
N VAL A 101 -1.02 18.79 -8.25
CA VAL A 101 -0.75 19.92 -7.34
C VAL A 101 -0.91 21.24 -8.08
N HIS A 102 -0.38 21.36 -9.30
CA HIS A 102 -0.53 22.57 -10.09
C HIS A 102 -2.00 22.91 -10.38
N ALA A 103 -2.81 21.93 -10.78
CA ALA A 103 -4.25 22.10 -11.03
C ALA A 103 -5.02 22.55 -9.78
N ILE A 104 -4.69 22.00 -8.60
CA ILE A 104 -5.32 22.42 -7.33
C ILE A 104 -4.84 23.82 -6.93
N ARG A 105 -3.57 24.16 -7.18
CA ARG A 105 -3.05 25.51 -6.88
C ARG A 105 -3.61 26.57 -7.81
N SER A 106 -3.98 26.25 -9.06
CA SER A 106 -4.58 27.22 -9.99
C SER A 106 -5.94 27.74 -9.54
N VAL A 107 -6.65 27.00 -8.68
CA VAL A 107 -7.91 27.45 -8.07
C VAL A 107 -7.70 28.21 -6.74
N ASN A 108 -6.47 28.66 -6.47
CA ASN A 108 -6.07 29.42 -5.26
C ASN A 108 -6.28 28.66 -3.94
N TYR A 109 -6.24 27.32 -3.96
CA TYR A 109 -6.21 26.52 -2.73
C TYR A 109 -4.83 26.61 -2.05
N ARG A 110 -4.77 27.12 -0.82
CA ARG A 110 -3.51 27.45 -0.13
C ARG A 110 -3.03 26.42 0.89
N TYR A 111 -3.90 25.53 1.33
CA TYR A 111 -3.58 24.60 2.42
C TYR A 111 -2.76 23.38 1.98
N LYS A 112 -2.63 22.39 2.88
CA LYS A 112 -1.85 21.17 2.62
C LYS A 112 -2.60 20.31 1.61
N ILE A 113 -1.85 19.79 0.63
CA ILE A 113 -2.31 18.81 -0.35
C ILE A 113 -1.48 17.56 -0.14
N GLU A 114 -2.13 16.40 -0.05
CA GLU A 114 -1.48 15.10 0.08
C GLU A 114 -2.03 14.18 -1.01
N ILE A 115 -1.12 13.64 -1.82
CA ILE A 115 -1.47 12.72 -2.91
C ILE A 115 -0.83 11.38 -2.58
N SER A 116 -1.63 10.34 -2.58
CA SER A 116 -1.19 8.98 -2.28
C SER A 116 -1.68 8.01 -3.35
N TYR A 117 -0.90 6.95 -3.57
CA TYR A 117 -1.14 5.94 -4.59
C TYR A 117 -1.36 4.57 -3.95
N PRO A 118 -2.47 4.37 -3.21
CA PRO A 118 -2.70 3.10 -2.56
C PRO A 118 -2.89 1.97 -3.57
N THR A 119 -2.13 0.90 -3.38
CA THR A 119 -2.26 -0.35 -4.13
C THR A 119 -2.82 -1.45 -3.23
N SER A 120 -3.93 -2.07 -3.63
CA SER A 120 -4.48 -3.26 -2.99
C SER A 120 -3.98 -4.53 -3.70
N ASN A 121 -3.94 -5.66 -2.98
CA ASN A 121 -3.60 -6.98 -3.53
C ASN A 121 -2.31 -7.03 -4.38
N ASN A 122 -1.30 -6.28 -3.94
CA ASN A 122 -0.04 -6.09 -4.65
C ASN A 122 1.02 -7.17 -4.35
N ARG A 123 0.68 -8.23 -3.60
CA ARG A 123 1.60 -9.31 -3.26
C ARG A 123 1.02 -10.64 -3.70
N VAL A 124 1.83 -11.43 -4.38
CA VAL A 124 1.59 -12.84 -4.65
C VAL A 124 2.55 -13.63 -3.79
N ILE A 125 2.01 -14.55 -3.00
CA ILE A 125 2.79 -15.40 -2.12
C ILE A 125 2.72 -16.82 -2.68
N VAL A 126 3.88 -17.34 -3.07
CA VAL A 126 4.05 -18.74 -3.46
C VAL A 126 4.56 -19.49 -2.24
N HIS A 127 3.92 -20.62 -1.95
CA HIS A 127 4.24 -21.46 -0.81
C HIS A 127 4.80 -22.79 -1.28
N SER A 128 5.58 -23.44 -0.41
CA SER A 128 5.97 -24.84 -0.59
C SER A 128 4.75 -25.76 -0.72
N ALA A 129 4.85 -26.76 -1.60
CA ALA A 129 3.83 -27.79 -1.77
C ALA A 129 3.89 -28.88 -0.67
N SER A 130 4.76 -28.75 0.33
CA SER A 130 4.96 -29.78 1.36
C SER A 130 3.66 -30.08 2.13
N PRO A 131 3.34 -31.37 2.41
CA PRO A 131 2.14 -31.75 3.16
C PRO A 131 2.05 -31.08 4.54
N LEU A 132 3.21 -30.91 5.20
CA LEU A 132 3.31 -30.24 6.50
C LEU A 132 2.90 -28.76 6.42
N ALA A 133 3.34 -28.05 5.38
CA ALA A 133 2.95 -26.65 5.18
C ALA A 133 1.46 -26.49 4.86
N GLN A 134 0.89 -27.43 4.09
CA GLN A 134 -0.54 -27.44 3.79
C GLN A 134 -1.37 -27.73 5.05
N PHE A 135 -0.97 -28.73 5.85
CA PHE A 135 -1.64 -29.07 7.11
C PHE A 135 -1.66 -27.90 8.09
N MET A 136 -0.51 -27.24 8.29
CA MET A 136 -0.36 -26.09 9.19
C MET A 136 -1.06 -24.81 8.70
N ARG A 137 -1.61 -24.80 7.48
CA ARG A 137 -2.36 -23.66 6.94
C ARG A 137 -3.87 -23.75 7.19
N SER A 138 -4.40 -24.96 7.36
CA SER A 138 -5.83 -25.17 7.56
C SER A 138 -6.34 -24.38 8.77
N THR A 139 -7.50 -23.73 8.62
CA THR A 139 -8.16 -22.96 9.69
C THR A 139 -8.42 -23.83 10.92
N TRP A 140 -8.75 -25.11 10.69
CA TRP A 140 -8.94 -26.09 11.75
C TRP A 140 -7.65 -26.36 12.51
N THR A 141 -6.54 -26.58 11.80
CA THR A 141 -5.24 -26.79 12.43
C THR A 141 -4.81 -25.58 13.26
N LYS A 142 -5.09 -24.36 12.80
CA LYS A 142 -4.85 -23.13 13.58
C LYS A 142 -5.70 -23.08 14.85
N ALA A 143 -6.97 -23.44 14.77
CA ALA A 143 -7.86 -23.50 15.92
C ALA A 143 -7.39 -24.54 16.95
N PHE A 144 -7.08 -25.76 16.49
CA PHE A 144 -6.54 -26.81 17.36
C PHE A 144 -5.16 -26.45 17.94
N CYS A 145 -4.29 -25.81 17.16
CA CYS A 145 -3.01 -25.31 17.68
C CYS A 145 -3.19 -24.19 18.71
N GLY A 146 -4.21 -23.33 18.56
CA GLY A 146 -4.49 -22.27 19.52
C GLY A 146 -5.01 -22.79 20.87
N ILE A 147 -5.71 -23.93 20.88
CA ILE A 147 -6.28 -24.53 22.10
C ILE A 147 -5.27 -25.50 22.75
N SER A 148 -4.45 -26.18 21.94
CA SER A 148 -3.45 -27.11 22.47
C SER A 148 -2.22 -26.37 22.99
N LEU A 149 -1.75 -26.77 24.17
CA LEU A 149 -0.53 -26.24 24.77
C LEU A 149 0.71 -26.49 23.88
N VAL A 150 0.69 -27.59 23.12
CA VAL A 150 1.68 -27.92 22.08
C VAL A 150 1.65 -26.92 20.92
N GLY A 151 0.47 -26.53 20.45
CA GLY A 151 0.34 -25.58 19.35
C GLY A 151 0.75 -24.16 19.72
N VAL A 152 0.59 -23.75 20.99
CA VAL A 152 1.10 -22.48 21.51
C VAL A 152 2.63 -22.39 21.40
N VAL A 153 3.34 -23.52 21.52
CA VAL A 153 4.80 -23.59 21.37
C VAL A 153 5.23 -23.79 19.91
N LEU A 154 4.52 -24.65 19.16
CA LEU A 154 4.86 -24.95 17.76
C LEU A 154 4.61 -23.78 16.80
N TYR A 155 3.60 -22.94 17.06
CA TYR A 155 3.28 -21.81 16.20
C TYR A 155 4.38 -20.72 16.15
N PRO A 156 4.94 -20.24 17.27
CA PRO A 156 6.07 -19.31 17.24
C PRO A 156 7.35 -19.96 16.69
N LEU A 157 7.61 -21.24 16.99
CA LEU A 157 8.73 -21.98 16.39
C LEU A 157 8.63 -22.01 14.86
N ARG A 158 7.44 -22.28 14.31
CA ARG A 158 7.20 -22.23 12.88
C ARG A 158 7.56 -20.86 12.29
N GLU A 159 7.10 -19.77 12.90
CA GLU A 159 7.39 -18.42 12.39
C GLU A 159 8.89 -18.11 12.45
N TYR A 160 9.61 -18.66 13.42
CA TYR A 160 11.06 -18.55 13.51
C TYR A 160 11.80 -19.35 12.41
N TYR A 161 11.37 -20.57 12.10
CA TYR A 161 11.94 -21.40 11.03
C TYR A 161 11.46 -21.04 9.61
N LYS A 162 10.53 -20.08 9.51
CA LYS A 162 9.98 -19.63 8.25
C LYS A 162 11.04 -18.83 7.48
N ILE A 163 11.53 -19.40 6.39
CA ILE A 163 12.41 -18.68 5.47
C ILE A 163 11.56 -17.94 4.45
N VAL A 164 11.62 -16.61 4.53
CA VAL A 164 10.92 -15.71 3.61
C VAL A 164 11.92 -15.09 2.64
N LYS A 165 11.83 -15.48 1.36
CA LYS A 165 12.55 -14.80 0.27
C LYS A 165 11.71 -13.62 -0.22
N ASP A 166 11.62 -12.62 0.62
CA ASP A 166 11.09 -11.31 0.27
C ASP A 166 12.17 -10.57 -0.53
N LYS A 167 11.86 -10.16 -1.77
CA LYS A 167 12.50 -9.06 -2.57
C LYS A 167 13.11 -9.42 -3.92
N ASN A 168 13.16 -10.68 -4.36
CA ASN A 168 13.87 -10.99 -5.60
C ASN A 168 13.00 -10.89 -6.87
N ILE A 169 11.67 -10.84 -6.76
CA ILE A 169 10.77 -10.86 -7.94
C ILE A 169 9.73 -9.74 -7.86
N GLN A 170 9.62 -8.99 -8.94
CA GLN A 170 8.61 -7.97 -9.13
C GLN A 170 7.88 -8.16 -10.47
N SER A 171 6.56 -8.08 -10.46
CA SER A 171 5.74 -7.97 -11.67
C SER A 171 5.46 -6.50 -11.95
N GLU A 172 5.94 -6.00 -13.07
CA GLU A 172 5.76 -4.61 -13.51
C GLU A 172 4.61 -4.50 -14.51
N PHE A 173 3.59 -3.72 -14.16
CA PHE A 173 2.44 -3.45 -15.02
C PHE A 173 2.56 -2.03 -15.58
N HIS A 174 2.44 -1.87 -16.88
CA HIS A 174 2.45 -0.54 -17.50
C HIS A 174 1.05 0.06 -17.54
N MET A 175 0.98 1.38 -17.37
CA MET A 175 -0.25 2.13 -17.63
C MET A 175 -0.45 2.28 -19.14
N THR A 176 -1.69 2.14 -19.60
CA THR A 176 -2.08 2.37 -21.00
C THR A 176 -2.27 3.85 -21.32
N ILE A 177 -2.47 4.68 -20.29
CA ILE A 177 -2.67 6.13 -20.41
C ILE A 177 -1.42 6.91 -19.97
N SER A 178 -1.12 7.98 -20.67
CA SER A 178 -0.08 8.92 -20.27
C SER A 178 -0.53 9.80 -19.10
N THR A 179 0.42 10.36 -18.34
CA THR A 179 0.13 11.32 -17.28
C THR A 179 -0.63 12.54 -17.80
N ALA A 180 -0.22 13.07 -18.96
CA ALA A 180 -0.84 14.24 -19.57
C ALA A 180 -2.28 13.98 -20.01
N ASP A 181 -2.56 12.83 -20.63
CA ASP A 181 -3.91 12.47 -21.07
C ASP A 181 -4.82 12.17 -19.88
N PHE A 182 -4.29 11.51 -18.85
CA PHE A 182 -5.03 11.29 -17.61
C PHE A 182 -5.45 12.61 -16.97
N MET A 183 -4.52 13.57 -16.90
CA MET A 183 -4.80 14.90 -16.36
C MET A 183 -5.81 15.65 -17.23
N ARG A 184 -5.67 15.65 -18.56
CA ARG A 184 -6.63 16.30 -19.46
C ARG A 184 -8.06 15.78 -19.25
N ASN A 185 -8.21 14.47 -19.07
CA ASN A 185 -9.53 13.83 -18.90
C ASN A 185 -10.16 14.07 -17.53
N ASN A 186 -9.35 14.31 -16.49
CA ASN A 186 -9.81 14.45 -15.11
C ASN A 186 -9.64 15.86 -14.52
N TYR A 187 -9.08 16.81 -15.28
CA TYR A 187 -8.77 18.16 -14.82
C TYR A 187 -9.98 18.86 -14.18
N TRP A 188 -11.09 18.94 -14.92
CA TRP A 188 -12.31 19.60 -14.45
C TRP A 188 -12.91 18.90 -13.24
N LYS A 189 -12.90 17.56 -13.19
CA LYS A 189 -13.37 16.81 -12.02
C LYS A 189 -12.58 17.15 -10.75
N ILE A 190 -11.27 17.34 -10.88
CA ILE A 190 -10.40 17.71 -9.75
C ILE A 190 -10.68 19.16 -9.35
N VAL A 191 -10.74 20.07 -10.31
CA VAL A 191 -10.97 21.51 -10.09
C VAL A 191 -12.33 21.77 -9.45
N ASP A 192 -13.40 21.20 -10.00
CA ASP A 192 -14.77 21.43 -9.54
C ASP A 192 -14.96 20.95 -8.08
N GLN A 193 -14.40 19.78 -7.73
CA GLN A 193 -14.48 19.26 -6.36
C GLN A 193 -13.72 20.10 -5.34
N VAL A 194 -12.67 20.81 -5.76
CA VAL A 194 -11.93 21.73 -4.89
C VAL A 194 -12.66 23.07 -4.76
N GLN A 195 -13.31 23.55 -5.83
CA GLN A 195 -14.04 24.82 -5.83
C GLN A 195 -15.37 24.75 -5.07
N PHE A 196 -16.15 23.68 -5.23
CA PHE A 196 -17.49 23.53 -4.65
C PHE A 196 -17.55 23.61 -3.11
N LYS A 197 -16.40 23.53 -2.43
CA LYS A 197 -16.32 23.59 -0.98
C LYS A 197 -15.65 24.85 -0.42
N ASN A 198 -15.18 25.74 -1.30
CA ASN A 198 -14.68 27.07 -0.93
C ASN A 198 -15.80 28.14 -0.98
N GLU A 199 -16.99 27.79 -1.48
CA GLU A 199 -18.25 28.55 -1.36
C GLU A 199 -19.02 28.12 -0.09
#